data_AF-A0A933FDX3-F1
#
_entry.id   AF-A0A933FDX3-F1
#
_cell.length_a   1.000
_cell.length_b   1.000
_cell.length_c   1.000
_cell.angle_alpha   90.00
_cell.angle_beta   90.00
_cell.angle_gamma   90.00
#
_symmetry.space_group_name_H-M   'P 1'
#
loop_
_entity.id
_entity.type
_entity.pdbx_description
1 polymer ?
#
loop_
_entity_poly.entity_id
_entity_poly.type
_entity_poly.pdbx_seq_one_letter_code
_entity_poly.pdbx_strand_id
1 'polypeptide(L)'
;MDREELRPQAPIVVTPAGGVRFSAQVRGHRIETDQPRAAGGEDAAATPLELLGVALANCIALYVGQFCNVRGVPLEGLRVEVVPSVAREPYRIGHYAVRVQLPAGIPERYRAAIERVVRGCPAHATLVRGPRIDVAIEAAEPSEAIAAGRGERGLSTGRLWI
;
A
#
# COMPACT_ATOMS: atom_id res chain seq x y z
N MET A 1 -14.99 9.98 -27.71
CA MET A 1 -14.76 10.29 -26.28
C MET A 1 -14.63 8.96 -25.59
N ASP A 2 -13.41 8.44 -25.55
CA ASP A 2 -13.14 7.06 -25.16
C ASP A 2 -13.48 6.88 -23.68
N ARG A 3 -14.55 6.12 -23.41
CA ARG A 3 -14.86 5.67 -22.07
C ARG A 3 -13.81 4.63 -21.71
N GLU A 4 -12.87 5.02 -20.85
CA GLU A 4 -11.91 4.07 -20.26
C GLU A 4 -12.71 2.93 -19.62
N GLU A 5 -12.55 1.71 -20.14
CA GLU A 5 -13.28 0.55 -19.65
C GLU A 5 -12.64 0.08 -18.32
N LEU A 6 -13.16 0.59 -17.20
CA LEU A 6 -12.67 0.25 -15.87
C LEU A 6 -13.20 -1.13 -15.45
N ARG A 7 -12.27 -2.04 -15.12
CA ARG A 7 -12.57 -3.40 -14.64
C ARG A 7 -12.28 -3.52 -13.15
N PRO A 8 -13.30 -3.68 -12.28
CA PRO A 8 -13.10 -3.83 -10.85
C PRO A 8 -12.18 -5.01 -10.52
N GLN A 9 -11.33 -4.82 -9.53
CA GLN A 9 -10.47 -5.86 -8.96
C GLN A 9 -10.99 -6.28 -7.59
N ALA A 10 -10.47 -7.39 -7.05
CA ALA A 10 -10.77 -7.79 -5.67
C ALA A 10 -10.45 -6.65 -4.69
N PRO A 11 -11.29 -6.42 -3.67
CA PRO A 11 -11.07 -5.31 -2.73
C PRO A 11 -9.81 -5.52 -1.90
N ILE A 12 -9.20 -4.40 -1.50
CA ILE A 12 -8.19 -4.36 -0.45
C ILE A 12 -8.94 -4.06 0.85
N VAL A 13 -8.87 -4.98 1.81
CA VAL A 13 -9.58 -4.84 3.10
C VAL A 13 -8.55 -4.62 4.20
N VAL A 14 -8.74 -3.59 5.01
CA VAL A 14 -7.80 -3.21 6.07
C VAL A 14 -8.50 -3.24 7.42
N THR A 15 -7.90 -3.92 8.41
CA THR A 15 -8.43 -4.01 9.77
C THR A 15 -7.36 -3.61 10.80
N PRO A 16 -7.76 -3.13 12.00
CA PRO A 16 -6.81 -2.84 13.07
C PRO A 16 -5.96 -4.06 13.46
N ALA A 17 -4.68 -3.82 13.78
CA ALA A 17 -3.72 -4.83 14.24
C ALA A 17 -3.09 -4.47 15.61
N GLY A 18 -3.78 -3.61 16.38
CA GLY A 18 -3.35 -3.10 17.68
C GLY A 18 -2.48 -1.85 17.58
N GLY A 19 -2.58 -0.96 18.57
CA GLY A 19 -1.93 0.36 18.52
C GLY A 19 -2.40 1.17 17.31
N VAL A 20 -1.45 1.76 16.58
CA VAL A 20 -1.69 2.45 15.30
C VAL A 20 -1.36 1.59 14.09
N ARG A 21 -1.26 0.26 14.28
CA ARG A 21 -0.99 -0.69 13.20
C ARG A 21 -2.27 -1.16 12.53
N PHE A 22 -2.13 -1.46 11.25
CA PHE A 22 -3.20 -2.00 10.42
C PHE A 22 -2.68 -3.16 9.58
N SER A 23 -3.55 -4.13 9.32
CA SER A 23 -3.27 -5.27 8.47
C SER A 23 -4.20 -5.25 7.26
N ALA A 24 -3.61 -5.22 6.07
CA ALA A 24 -4.30 -5.23 4.80
C ALA A 24 -4.28 -6.64 4.19
N GLN A 25 -5.46 -7.14 3.82
CA GLN A 25 -5.61 -8.31 2.97
C GLN A 25 -5.75 -7.90 1.50
N VAL A 26 -4.85 -8.43 0.68
CA VAL A 26 -4.80 -8.21 -0.77
C VAL A 26 -4.69 -9.57 -1.45
N ARG A 27 -5.80 -10.07 -2.03
CA ARG A 27 -5.89 -11.45 -2.50
C ARG A 27 -5.50 -12.44 -1.40
N GLY A 28 -4.43 -13.22 -1.60
CA GLY A 28 -3.88 -14.18 -0.62
C GLY A 28 -2.70 -13.63 0.19
N HIS A 29 -2.42 -12.32 0.11
CA HIS A 29 -1.29 -11.69 0.79
C HIS A 29 -1.76 -10.81 1.94
N ARG A 30 -0.93 -10.75 2.99
CA ARG A 30 -1.08 -9.86 4.14
C ARG A 30 0.03 -8.82 4.12
N ILE A 31 -0.33 -7.55 4.27
CA ILE A 31 0.62 -6.43 4.34
C ILE A 31 0.32 -5.64 5.59
N GLU A 32 1.33 -5.36 6.40
CA GLU A 32 1.17 -4.57 7.62
C GLU A 32 1.71 -3.15 7.41
N THR A 33 1.08 -2.19 8.08
CA THR A 33 1.55 -0.81 8.17
C THR A 33 1.56 -0.35 9.61
N ASP A 34 2.52 0.52 9.95
CA ASP A 34 2.64 1.17 11.25
C ASP A 34 3.02 2.66 11.06
N GLN A 35 3.41 3.32 12.14
CA GLN A 35 4.04 4.63 12.15
C GLN A 35 5.38 4.57 12.88
N PRO A 36 6.33 5.49 12.58
CA PRO A 36 7.52 5.66 13.39
C PRO A 36 7.15 6.00 14.83
N ARG A 37 8.05 5.71 15.77
CA ARG A 37 7.87 6.03 17.20
C ARG A 37 7.56 7.50 17.45
N ALA A 38 8.20 8.39 16.69
CA ALA A 38 7.97 9.84 16.78
C ALA A 38 6.55 10.26 16.34
N ALA A 39 5.83 9.40 15.63
CA ALA A 39 4.47 9.60 15.17
C ALA A 39 3.46 8.68 15.90
N GLY A 40 3.86 8.10 17.04
CA GLY A 40 2.97 7.33 17.93
C GLY A 40 2.84 5.84 17.60
N GLY A 41 3.64 5.32 16.66
CA GLY A 41 3.70 3.88 16.37
C GLY A 41 4.86 3.16 17.05
N GLU A 42 5.04 1.90 16.67
CA GLU A 42 6.10 1.04 17.21
C GLU A 42 7.29 0.91 16.25
N ASP A 43 7.19 1.52 15.06
CA ASP A 43 8.11 1.34 13.94
C ASP A 43 8.25 -0.14 13.54
N ALA A 44 7.16 -0.91 13.69
CA ALA A 44 7.12 -2.35 13.47
C ALA A 44 6.85 -2.73 12.01
N ALA A 45 6.40 -1.78 11.20
CA ALA A 45 6.16 -1.92 9.77
C ALA A 45 6.30 -0.56 9.06
N ALA A 46 6.43 -0.57 7.74
CA ALA A 46 6.48 0.66 6.96
C ALA A 46 5.19 1.50 7.11
N THR A 47 5.30 2.80 6.92
CA THR A 47 4.15 3.69 6.85
C THR A 47 3.33 3.47 5.58
N PRO A 48 2.03 3.80 5.59
CA PRO A 48 1.22 3.76 4.37
C PRO A 48 1.79 4.59 3.21
N LEU A 49 2.41 5.75 3.48
CA LEU A 49 3.00 6.60 2.44
C LEU A 49 4.33 6.05 1.90
N GLU A 50 5.12 5.36 2.72
CA GLU A 50 6.31 4.64 2.24
C GLU A 50 5.92 3.50 1.30
N LEU A 51 4.81 2.81 1.57
CA LEU A 51 4.31 1.77 0.68
C LEU A 51 3.93 2.29 -0.72
N LEU A 52 3.55 3.56 -0.87
CA LEU A 52 3.39 4.19 -2.20
C LEU A 52 4.74 4.27 -2.94
N GLY A 53 5.80 4.64 -2.24
CA GLY A 53 7.17 4.65 -2.79
C GLY A 53 7.66 3.25 -3.15
N VAL A 54 7.38 2.26 -2.30
CA VAL A 54 7.68 0.84 -2.55
C VAL A 54 6.94 0.35 -3.80
N ALA A 55 5.65 0.67 -3.95
CA ALA A 55 4.87 0.32 -5.12
C ALA A 55 5.47 0.89 -6.41
N LEU A 56 5.89 2.17 -6.39
CA LEU A 56 6.57 2.81 -7.52
C LEU A 56 7.91 2.11 -7.84
N ALA A 57 8.77 1.91 -6.83
CA ALA A 57 10.07 1.29 -7.00
C ALA A 57 9.96 -0.13 -7.58
N ASN A 58 9.07 -0.96 -7.02
CA ASN A 58 8.83 -2.33 -7.47
C ASN A 58 8.26 -2.38 -8.88
N CYS A 59 7.34 -1.47 -9.24
CA CYS A 59 6.78 -1.42 -10.59
C CYS A 59 7.85 -1.07 -11.62
N ILE A 60 8.73 -0.11 -11.32
CA ILE A 60 9.88 0.22 -12.18
C ILE A 60 10.82 -0.98 -12.30
N ALA A 61 11.20 -1.60 -11.18
CA ALA A 61 12.10 -2.76 -11.17
C ALA A 61 11.55 -3.93 -11.98
N LEU A 62 10.25 -4.24 -11.83
CA LEU A 62 9.55 -5.28 -12.58
C LEU A 62 9.66 -5.04 -14.10
N TYR A 63 9.34 -3.84 -14.56
CA TYR A 63 9.30 -3.53 -15.98
C TYR A 63 10.69 -3.41 -16.60
N VAL A 64 11.67 -2.87 -15.87
CA VAL A 64 13.08 -2.91 -16.30
C VAL A 64 13.59 -4.36 -16.34
N GLY A 65 13.22 -5.18 -15.36
CA GLY A 65 13.56 -6.60 -15.33
C GLY A 65 12.98 -7.35 -16.53
N GLN A 66 11.71 -7.13 -16.86
CA GLN A 66 11.09 -7.68 -18.07
C GLN A 66 11.82 -7.25 -19.35
N PHE A 67 12.21 -5.98 -19.45
CA PHE A 67 12.98 -5.47 -20.58
C PHE A 67 14.32 -6.22 -20.75
N CYS A 68 15.02 -6.49 -19.65
CA CYS A 68 16.28 -7.23 -19.60
C CYS A 68 16.08 -8.70 -19.97
N ASN A 69 15.06 -9.35 -19.39
CA ASN A 69 14.75 -10.77 -19.63
C ASN A 69 14.51 -11.06 -21.11
N VAL A 70 13.73 -10.22 -21.81
CA VAL A 70 13.47 -10.35 -23.26
C VAL A 70 14.76 -10.28 -24.09
N ARG A 71 15.83 -9.67 -23.56
CA ARG A 71 17.12 -9.47 -24.22
C ARG A 71 18.21 -10.41 -23.69
N GLY A 72 17.88 -11.33 -22.81
CA GLY A 72 18.84 -12.22 -22.16
C GLY A 72 19.87 -11.47 -21.32
N VAL A 73 19.54 -10.28 -20.81
CA VAL A 73 20.40 -9.54 -19.90
C VAL A 73 20.13 -9.99 -18.46
N PRO A 74 21.15 -10.45 -17.71
CA PRO A 74 21.00 -10.82 -16.31
C PRO A 74 20.59 -9.61 -15.44
N LEU A 75 19.89 -9.85 -14.32
CA LEU A 75 19.35 -8.77 -13.46
C LEU A 75 20.32 -8.34 -12.36
N GLU A 76 21.47 -9.00 -12.23
CA GLU A 76 22.48 -8.73 -11.22
C GLU A 76 22.95 -7.27 -11.32
N GLY A 77 22.75 -6.52 -10.24
CA GLY A 77 23.07 -5.09 -10.17
C GLY A 77 21.91 -4.15 -10.52
N LEU A 78 20.75 -4.67 -10.94
CA LEU A 78 19.53 -3.86 -11.03
C LEU A 78 19.15 -3.35 -9.64
N ARG A 79 19.08 -2.03 -9.47
CA ARG A 79 18.62 -1.40 -8.23
C ARG A 79 17.77 -0.18 -8.55
N VAL A 80 16.63 -0.05 -7.86
CA VAL A 80 15.76 1.12 -7.94
C VAL A 80 15.71 1.76 -6.56
N GLU A 81 16.09 3.02 -6.49
CA GLU A 81 16.00 3.84 -5.28
C GLU A 81 14.97 4.94 -5.50
N VAL A 82 14.08 5.10 -4.53
CA VAL A 82 13.02 6.12 -4.54
C VAL A 82 13.12 6.90 -3.25
N VAL A 83 13.35 8.21 -3.35
CA VAL A 83 13.38 9.12 -2.21
C VAL A 83 12.14 10.02 -2.26
N PRO A 84 11.17 9.84 -1.35
CA PRO A 84 10.02 10.73 -1.25
C PRO A 84 10.38 12.07 -0.61
N SER A 85 9.69 13.13 -1.02
CA SER A 85 9.68 14.41 -0.32
C SER A 85 8.25 14.82 0.01
N VAL A 86 8.03 15.26 1.25
CA VAL A 86 6.70 15.57 1.77
C VAL A 86 6.34 17.03 1.51
N ALA A 87 5.13 17.26 0.99
CA ALA A 87 4.49 18.56 0.98
C ALA A 87 3.56 18.67 2.20
N ARG A 88 3.49 19.84 2.84
CA ARG A 88 2.72 20.02 4.09
C ARG A 88 1.28 20.48 3.88
N GLU A 89 0.98 21.13 2.75
CA GLU A 89 -0.31 21.74 2.47
C GLU A 89 -0.84 21.29 1.09
N PRO A 90 -1.84 20.39 1.04
CA PRO A 90 -2.15 19.39 2.09
C PRO A 90 -0.97 18.42 2.32
N TYR A 91 -0.94 17.78 3.49
CA TYR A 91 0.08 16.78 3.83
C TYR A 91 0.03 15.58 2.88
N ARG A 92 1.09 15.38 2.09
CA ARG A 92 1.20 14.30 1.09
C ARG A 92 2.65 14.11 0.65
N ILE A 93 2.92 13.08 -0.15
CA ILE A 93 4.15 13.05 -0.95
C ILE A 93 4.02 14.06 -2.10
N GLY A 94 4.89 15.06 -2.12
CA GLY A 94 4.93 16.09 -3.15
C GLY A 94 5.88 15.74 -4.31
N HIS A 95 6.88 14.89 -4.06
CA HIS A 95 7.88 14.54 -5.05
C HIS A 95 8.52 13.18 -4.77
N TYR A 96 8.92 12.47 -5.82
CA TYR A 96 9.76 11.27 -5.75
C TYR A 96 11.01 11.49 -6.60
N ALA A 97 12.19 11.45 -5.98
CA ALA A 97 13.45 11.33 -6.72
C ALA A 97 13.73 9.85 -6.97
N VAL A 98 13.78 9.44 -8.24
CA VAL A 98 14.01 8.04 -8.63
C VAL A 98 15.39 7.89 -9.24
N ARG A 99 16.16 6.90 -8.77
CA ARG A 99 17.44 6.49 -9.36
C ARG A 99 17.36 5.01 -9.74
N VAL A 100 17.62 4.71 -11.01
CA VAL A 100 17.69 3.34 -11.53
C VAL A 100 19.14 3.03 -11.89
N GLN A 101 19.72 2.07 -11.20
CA GLN A 101 20.99 1.45 -11.55
C GLN A 101 20.69 0.21 -12.40
N LEU A 102 21.29 0.15 -13.58
CA LEU A 102 21.11 -0.94 -14.51
C LEU A 102 22.16 -2.04 -14.30
N PRO A 103 21.81 -3.31 -14.62
CA PRO A 103 22.78 -4.39 -14.70
C PRO A 103 23.98 -4.05 -15.60
N ALA A 104 25.12 -4.64 -15.28
CA ALA A 104 26.29 -4.55 -16.15
C ALA A 104 25.99 -5.20 -17.51
N GLY A 105 26.57 -4.63 -18.58
CA GLY A 105 26.45 -5.20 -19.92
C GLY A 105 25.19 -4.78 -20.71
N ILE A 106 24.31 -3.93 -20.15
CA ILE A 106 23.27 -3.28 -20.96
C ILE A 106 23.91 -2.34 -22.00
N PRO A 107 23.70 -2.58 -23.30
CA PRO A 107 24.19 -1.67 -24.33
C PRO A 107 23.57 -0.27 -24.20
N GLU A 108 24.40 0.76 -24.33
CA GLU A 108 23.98 2.16 -24.23
C GLU A 108 22.85 2.54 -25.21
N ARG A 109 22.78 1.88 -26.37
CA ARG A 109 21.66 2.02 -27.34
C ARG A 109 20.28 1.75 -26.74
N TYR A 110 20.18 1.02 -25.62
CA TYR A 110 18.92 0.75 -24.94
C TYR A 110 18.54 1.79 -23.90
N ARG A 111 19.40 2.78 -23.57
CA ARG A 111 19.11 3.79 -22.55
C ARG A 111 17.76 4.48 -22.77
N ALA A 112 17.52 4.99 -23.98
CA ALA A 112 16.27 5.69 -24.29
C ALA A 112 15.03 4.76 -24.20
N ALA A 113 15.19 3.47 -24.51
CA ALA A 113 14.10 2.51 -24.36
C ALA A 113 13.81 2.21 -22.89
N ILE A 114 14.85 2.03 -22.08
CA ILE A 114 14.74 1.82 -20.64
C ILE A 114 14.12 3.04 -19.96
N GLU A 115 14.51 4.27 -20.34
CA GLU A 115 13.89 5.47 -19.79
C GLU A 115 12.38 5.52 -20.05
N ARG A 116 11.95 5.15 -21.26
CA ARG A 116 10.52 5.01 -21.58
C ARG A 116 9.83 3.96 -20.72
N VAL A 117 10.50 2.84 -20.43
CA VAL A 117 9.98 1.79 -19.54
C VAL A 117 9.82 2.32 -18.12
N VAL A 118 10.84 3.01 -17.58
CA VAL A 118 10.82 3.60 -16.23
C VAL A 118 9.69 4.64 -16.09
N ARG A 119 9.52 5.53 -17.08
CA ARG A 119 8.48 6.57 -17.09
C ARG A 119 7.11 6.06 -17.54
N GLY A 120 7.02 4.83 -18.03
CA GLY A 120 5.82 4.24 -18.61
C GLY A 120 5.16 3.18 -17.75
N CYS A 121 5.77 2.80 -16.62
CA CYS A 121 5.21 1.73 -15.79
C CYS A 121 3.85 2.15 -15.19
N PRO A 122 2.92 1.22 -14.94
CA PRO A 122 1.59 1.53 -14.44
C PRO A 122 1.59 2.38 -13.17
N ALA A 123 2.47 2.11 -12.20
CA ALA A 123 2.53 2.91 -10.97
C ALA A 123 2.92 4.37 -11.25
N HIS A 124 3.89 4.61 -12.12
CA HIS A 124 4.25 5.96 -12.54
C HIS A 124 3.07 6.65 -13.27
N ALA A 125 2.41 5.95 -14.19
CA ALA A 125 1.25 6.48 -14.91
C ALA A 125 0.11 6.85 -13.94
N THR A 126 -0.18 6.00 -12.95
CA THR A 126 -1.19 6.26 -11.91
C THR A 126 -0.84 7.49 -11.07
N LEU A 127 0.42 7.65 -10.64
CA LEU A 127 0.84 8.80 -9.83
C LEU A 127 0.80 10.12 -10.61
N VAL A 128 1.13 10.09 -11.91
CA VAL A 128 1.14 11.29 -12.75
C VAL A 128 -0.27 11.70 -13.19
N ARG A 129 -1.14 10.74 -13.48
CA ARG A 129 -2.50 11.02 -13.99
C ARG A 129 -3.52 11.17 -12.87
N GLY A 130 -3.35 10.43 -11.77
CA GLY A 130 -4.29 10.35 -10.67
C GLY A 130 -5.55 9.55 -11.01
N PRO A 131 -5.89 8.47 -10.28
CA PRO A 131 -7.18 7.83 -10.44
C PRO A 131 -8.29 8.72 -9.82
N ARG A 132 -9.52 8.60 -10.33
CA ARG A 132 -10.70 9.12 -9.62
C ARG A 132 -10.91 8.30 -8.34
N ILE A 133 -11.12 8.99 -7.22
CA ILE A 133 -11.37 8.36 -5.92
C ILE A 133 -12.76 8.79 -5.45
N ASP A 134 -13.68 7.84 -5.39
CA ASP A 134 -15.00 8.02 -4.79
C ASP A 134 -14.97 7.47 -3.36
N VAL A 135 -15.54 8.20 -2.40
CA VAL A 135 -15.52 7.86 -0.98
C VAL A 135 -16.95 7.76 -0.45
N ALA A 136 -17.25 6.64 0.21
CA ALA A 136 -18.48 6.43 0.97
C ALA A 136 -18.12 6.10 2.43
N ILE A 137 -18.94 6.58 3.37
CA ILE A 137 -18.75 6.36 4.81
C ILE A 137 -20.02 5.72 5.36
N GLU A 138 -19.87 4.55 5.98
CA GLU A 138 -20.96 3.74 6.51
C GLU A 138 -20.70 3.39 7.98
N ALA A 139 -21.75 3.33 8.79
CA ALA A 139 -21.67 2.84 10.16
C ALA A 139 -21.72 1.30 10.15
N ALA A 140 -20.91 0.66 10.99
CA ALA A 140 -21.04 -0.77 11.21
C ALA A 140 -22.37 -1.06 11.92
N GLU A 141 -23.14 -2.00 11.39
CA GLU A 141 -24.29 -2.54 12.11
C GLU A 141 -23.81 -3.19 13.43
N PRO A 142 -24.51 -2.99 14.56
CA PRO A 142 -24.15 -3.61 15.82
C PRO A 142 -24.09 -5.14 15.66
N SER A 143 -22.92 -5.73 15.86
CA SER A 143 -22.78 -7.19 15.90
C SER A 143 -23.62 -7.75 17.05
N GLU A 144 -24.48 -8.73 16.76
CA GLU A 144 -25.37 -9.42 17.72
C GLU A 144 -24.60 -10.03 18.92
N ALA A 145 -23.28 -10.19 18.81
CA ALA A 145 -22.42 -10.72 19.86
C ALA A 145 -22.33 -9.84 21.13
N ILE A 146 -22.63 -8.54 21.06
CA ILE A 146 -22.58 -7.65 22.23
C ILE A 146 -23.88 -7.68 23.05
N ALA A 147 -25.02 -8.07 22.45
CA ALA A 147 -26.32 -8.08 23.12
C ALA A 147 -26.46 -9.20 24.18
N ALA A 148 -25.70 -10.29 24.05
CA ALA A 148 -25.79 -11.44 24.94
C ALA A 148 -25.05 -11.29 26.29
N GLY A 149 -24.32 -10.18 26.53
CA GLY A 149 -23.46 -10.00 27.71
C GLY A 149 -24.01 -9.14 28.86
N ARG A 150 -25.27 -8.68 28.81
CA ARG A 150 -25.86 -7.78 29.83
C ARG A 150 -27.15 -8.30 30.49
N GLY A 151 -27.25 -9.60 30.72
CA GLY A 151 -28.05 -10.17 31.81
C GLY A 151 -27.20 -11.28 32.39
N GLU A 152 -26.71 -11.22 33.62
CA GLU A 152 -27.47 -11.45 34.84
C GLU A 152 -26.89 -10.62 36.01
N ARG A 153 -27.67 -9.66 36.53
CA ARG A 153 -27.64 -9.32 37.96
C ARG A 153 -29.02 -9.58 38.52
N GLY A 154 -29.30 -10.86 38.71
CA GLY A 154 -30.44 -11.31 39.50
C GLY A 154 -30.18 -10.95 40.96
N LEU A 155 -30.88 -9.93 41.46
CA LEU A 155 -31.06 -9.71 42.88
C LEU A 155 -31.77 -10.92 43.47
N SER A 156 -31.06 -11.75 44.22
CA SER A 156 -31.68 -12.70 45.15
C SER A 156 -32.01 -11.94 46.43
N THR A 157 -33.30 -11.63 46.60
CA THR A 157 -33.89 -11.15 47.85
C THR A 157 -34.77 -12.26 48.44
N GLY A 158 -34.50 -12.64 49.69
CA GLY A 158 -35.33 -13.50 50.56
C GLY A 158 -35.11 -15.01 50.39
N ARG A 159 -35.07 -15.86 51.44
CA ARG A 159 -35.61 -15.79 52.80
C ARG A 159 -34.82 -16.73 53.76
N LEU A 160 -35.07 -16.46 55.04
CA LEU A 160 -34.78 -17.10 56.32
C LEU A 160 -34.87 -18.66 56.40
N TRP A 161 -34.61 -19.17 57.63
CA TRP A 161 -34.58 -20.56 58.18
C TRP A 161 -33.15 -21.14 58.21
N ILE A 162 -32.48 -21.45 59.33
CA ILE A 162 -32.82 -21.73 60.74
C ILE A 162 -31.77 -21.07 61.64
#